data_AF-A0A969F979-F1
#
_entry.id   AF-A0A969F979-F1
#
_cell.length_a   1.000
_cell.length_b   1.000
_cell.length_c   1.000
_cell.angle_alpha   90.00
_cell.angle_beta   90.00
_cell.angle_gamma   90.00
#
_symmetry.space_group_name_H-M   'P 1'
#
loop_
_entity.id
_entity.type
_entity.pdbx_description
1 polymer ?
#
loop_
_entity_poly.entity_id
_entity_poly.type
_entity_poly.pdbx_seq_one_letter_code
_entity_poly.pdbx_strand_id
1 'polypeptide(L)'
;MAELKEWLQVGGVDTAVWGQHGNKTAADLWGELQQGDCLLQGMPPMRIVRVVQVIIQQEGKVLMEGAQEWADGRVRNRNFLPSEKMKPGEPPAAAALRCLWEELGIAAPQVIILSEGAHKLKNVIPRHTLD
;
A
#
# COMPACT_ATOMS: atom_id res chain seq x y z
N MET A 1 20.50 -1.95 11.19
CA MET A 1 20.64 -0.68 10.44
C MET A 1 21.88 -0.63 9.56
N ALA A 2 23.10 -0.80 10.10
CA ALA A 2 24.32 -0.80 9.29
C ALA A 2 24.30 -1.91 8.21
N GLU A 3 23.94 -3.13 8.63
CA GLU A 3 23.77 -4.28 7.74
C GLU A 3 22.71 -4.06 6.63
N LEU A 4 21.63 -3.34 6.93
CA LEU A 4 20.61 -2.99 5.93
C LEU A 4 21.20 -2.08 4.84
N LYS A 5 21.92 -1.03 5.25
CA LYS A 5 22.52 -0.08 4.31
C LYS A 5 23.58 -0.76 3.45
N GLU A 6 24.41 -1.62 4.04
CA GLU A 6 25.39 -2.41 3.32
C GLU A 6 24.73 -3.35 2.31
N TRP A 7 23.69 -4.08 2.72
CA TRP A 7 22.95 -4.97 1.82
C TRP A 7 22.31 -4.21 0.64
N LEU A 8 21.71 -3.04 0.91
CA LEU A 8 21.16 -2.17 -0.14
C LEU A 8 22.26 -1.70 -1.11
N GLN A 9 23.41 -1.29 -0.58
CA GLN A 9 24.55 -0.80 -1.38
C GLN A 9 25.16 -1.92 -2.24
N VAL A 10 25.37 -3.11 -1.68
CA VAL A 10 25.80 -4.31 -2.44
C VAL A 10 24.80 -4.62 -3.57
N GLY A 11 23.52 -4.32 -3.35
CA GLY A 11 22.47 -4.43 -4.35
C GLY A 11 22.32 -3.26 -5.31
N GLY A 12 23.24 -2.30 -5.29
CA GLY A 12 23.24 -1.15 -6.19
C GLY A 12 22.19 -0.08 -5.85
N VAL A 13 21.61 -0.11 -4.64
CA VAL A 13 20.67 0.91 -4.18
C VAL A 13 21.44 1.99 -3.41
N ASP A 14 21.61 3.16 -4.03
CA ASP A 14 22.14 4.33 -3.34
C ASP A 14 21.05 4.99 -2.45
N THR A 15 21.38 5.16 -1.18
CA THR A 15 20.49 5.76 -0.18
C THR A 15 20.86 7.21 0.17
N ALA A 16 21.87 7.80 -0.48
CA ALA A 16 22.36 9.14 -0.18
C ALA A 16 21.30 10.25 -0.35
N VAL A 17 20.38 10.08 -1.30
CA VAL A 17 19.29 11.03 -1.59
C VAL A 17 18.01 10.74 -0.81
N TRP A 18 17.96 9.66 -0.04
CA TRP A 18 16.78 9.32 0.76
C TRP A 18 16.61 10.32 1.91
N GLY A 19 15.37 10.52 2.37
CA GLY A 19 15.07 11.53 3.40
C GLY A 19 14.95 12.97 2.90
N GLN A 20 15.30 13.24 1.63
CA GLN A 20 15.21 14.57 1.05
C GLN A 20 13.79 14.85 0.52
N HIS A 21 13.35 16.11 0.56
CA HIS A 21 12.04 16.56 0.04
C HIS A 21 10.83 15.79 0.60
N GLY A 22 10.91 15.39 1.88
CA GLY A 22 9.84 14.64 2.56
C GLY A 22 9.73 13.17 2.14
N ASN A 23 10.72 12.64 1.41
CA ASN A 23 10.80 11.21 1.12
C ASN A 23 11.25 10.42 2.36
N LYS A 24 10.94 9.12 2.38
CA LYS A 24 11.37 8.22 3.45
C LYS A 24 12.88 8.03 3.47
N THR A 25 13.42 7.81 4.66
CA THR A 25 14.82 7.52 4.97
C THR A 25 15.07 6.01 5.03
N ALA A 26 16.34 5.60 5.03
CA ALA A 26 16.71 4.22 5.32
C ALA A 26 16.31 3.80 6.74
N ALA A 27 16.18 4.75 7.67
CA ALA A 27 15.72 4.49 9.02
C ALA A 27 14.22 4.17 9.06
N ASP A 28 13.41 4.83 8.23
CA ASP A 28 11.99 4.51 8.07
C ASP A 28 11.82 3.09 7.51
N LEU A 29 12.60 2.71 6.49
CA LEU A 29 12.58 1.35 5.95
C LEU A 29 12.96 0.32 7.03
N TRP A 30 13.99 0.60 7.82
CA TRP A 30 14.35 -0.27 8.94
C TRP A 30 13.22 -0.37 9.97
N GLY A 31 12.56 0.75 10.30
CA GLY A 31 11.40 0.78 11.18
C GLY A 31 10.25 -0.10 10.66
N GLU A 32 9.95 -0.02 9.35
CA GLU A 32 8.95 -0.87 8.71
C GLU A 32 9.32 -2.36 8.80
N LEU A 33 10.59 -2.72 8.61
CA LEU A 33 11.04 -4.11 8.76
C LEU A 33 10.86 -4.63 10.18
N GLN A 34 11.22 -3.82 11.18
CA GLN A 34 11.08 -4.18 12.59
C GLN A 34 9.60 -4.36 12.98
N GLN A 35 8.71 -3.59 12.36
CA GLN A 35 7.27 -3.70 12.57
C GLN A 35 6.64 -4.83 11.75
N GLY A 36 7.37 -5.47 10.83
CA GLY A 36 6.85 -6.49 9.92
C GLY A 36 5.96 -5.91 8.79
N ASP A 37 5.98 -4.60 8.61
CA ASP A 37 5.19 -3.87 7.61
C ASP A 37 5.65 -4.12 6.17
N CYS A 38 6.87 -4.62 6.02
CA CYS A 38 7.41 -5.07 4.75
C CYS A 38 8.43 -6.19 4.96
N LEU A 39 8.77 -6.87 3.87
CA LEU A 39 9.86 -7.84 3.80
C LEU A 39 10.88 -7.38 2.76
N LEU A 40 12.15 -7.68 2.99
CA LEU A 40 13.20 -7.52 1.99
C LEU A 40 13.68 -8.89 1.51
N GLN A 41 13.89 -9.03 0.20
CA GLN A 41 14.46 -10.24 -0.38
C GLN A 41 15.19 -9.95 -1.70
N GLY A 42 16.01 -10.90 -2.13
CA GLY A 42 16.58 -10.93 -3.48
C GLY A 42 17.77 -9.99 -3.71
N MET A 43 18.38 -10.16 -4.87
CA MET A 43 19.49 -9.36 -5.40
C MET A 43 19.27 -9.23 -6.92
N PRO A 44 18.77 -8.08 -7.43
CA PRO A 44 18.67 -6.78 -6.77
C PRO A 44 17.65 -6.75 -5.61
N PRO A 45 17.85 -5.85 -4.62
CA PRO A 45 16.95 -5.66 -3.49
C PRO A 45 15.48 -5.45 -3.87
N MET A 46 14.59 -6.27 -3.32
CA MET A 46 13.14 -6.12 -3.48
C MET A 46 12.46 -5.90 -2.13
N ARG A 47 11.61 -4.87 -2.07
CA ARG A 47 10.71 -4.62 -0.95
C ARG A 47 9.33 -5.18 -1.25
N ILE A 48 8.88 -6.13 -0.45
CA ILE A 48 7.55 -6.73 -0.54
C ILE A 48 6.64 -6.11 0.51
N VAL A 49 5.46 -5.69 0.09
CA VAL A 49 4.35 -5.33 0.97
C VAL A 49 3.13 -6.15 0.61
N ARG A 50 2.37 -6.56 1.61
CA ARG A 50 1.07 -7.18 1.41
C ARG A 50 0.00 -6.10 1.48
N VAL A 51 -0.88 -6.08 0.50
CA VAL A 51 -1.90 -5.04 0.35
C VAL A 51 -3.21 -5.74 -0.01
N VAL A 52 -4.30 -5.32 0.62
CA VAL A 52 -5.65 -5.65 0.16
C VAL A 52 -6.14 -4.49 -0.70
N GLN A 53 -6.79 -4.82 -1.80
CA GLN A 53 -7.49 -3.85 -2.63
C GLN A 53 -8.98 -4.14 -2.52
N VAL A 54 -9.78 -3.11 -2.25
CA VAL A 54 -11.21 -3.22 -1.97
C VAL A 54 -11.99 -2.67 -3.16
N ILE A 55 -12.97 -3.44 -3.63
CA ILE A 55 -13.87 -3.03 -4.69
C ILE A 55 -15.21 -2.72 -4.05
N ILE A 56 -15.58 -1.45 -4.04
CA ILE A 56 -16.83 -0.98 -3.47
C ILE A 56 -17.77 -0.65 -4.62
N GLN A 57 -18.94 -1.28 -4.64
CA GLN A 57 -19.93 -1.12 -5.71
C GLN A 57 -21.24 -0.59 -5.16
N GLN A 58 -21.82 0.38 -5.87
CA GLN A 58 -23.16 0.89 -5.60
C GLN A 58 -23.82 1.26 -6.92
N GLU A 59 -25.01 0.71 -7.20
CA GLU A 59 -25.82 1.03 -8.40
C GLU A 59 -25.05 0.93 -9.73
N GLY A 60 -24.20 -0.10 -9.87
CA GLY A 60 -23.40 -0.33 -11.07
C GLY A 60 -22.18 0.58 -11.22
N LYS A 61 -21.88 1.41 -10.21
CA LYS A 61 -20.67 2.24 -10.14
C LYS A 61 -19.65 1.61 -9.18
N VAL A 62 -18.37 1.91 -9.40
CA VAL A 62 -17.25 1.49 -8.54
C VAL A 62 -16.62 2.73 -7.91
N LEU A 63 -16.36 2.71 -6.61
CA LEU A 63 -15.65 3.79 -5.94
C LEU A 63 -14.15 3.78 -6.33
N MET A 64 -13.63 4.96 -6.66
CA MET A 64 -12.22 5.18 -7.00
C MET A 64 -11.64 6.29 -6.13
N GLU A 65 -10.42 6.12 -5.66
CA GLU A 65 -9.60 7.18 -5.08
C GLU A 65 -9.21 8.17 -6.20
N GLY A 66 -9.69 9.42 -6.10
CA GLY A 66 -9.41 10.47 -7.08
C GLY A 66 -8.09 11.21 -6.86
N ALA A 67 -7.68 11.40 -5.61
CA ALA A 67 -6.41 12.04 -5.26
C ALA A 67 -5.96 11.65 -3.85
N GLN A 68 -4.67 11.80 -3.59
CA GLN A 68 -4.07 11.71 -2.26
C GLN A 68 -3.42 13.04 -1.92
N GLU A 69 -3.72 13.56 -0.74
CA GLU A 69 -3.03 14.70 -0.15
C GLU A 69 -2.05 14.22 0.91
N TRP A 70 -0.82 14.72 0.86
CA TRP A 70 0.20 14.47 1.89
C TRP A 70 0.13 15.53 3.00
N ALA A 71 0.72 15.24 4.15
CA ALA A 71 0.71 16.14 5.30
C ALA A 71 1.35 17.52 5.05
N ASP A 72 2.15 17.65 3.98
CA ASP A 72 2.73 18.92 3.53
C ASP A 72 1.88 19.66 2.48
N GLY A 73 0.65 19.20 2.24
CA GLY A 73 -0.30 19.80 1.29
C GLY A 73 -0.04 19.45 -0.18
N ARG A 74 0.99 18.65 -0.49
CA ARG A 74 1.17 18.14 -1.85
C ARG A 74 0.03 17.20 -2.21
N VAL A 75 -0.48 17.31 -3.44
CA VAL A 75 -1.57 16.46 -3.95
C VAL A 75 -1.08 15.63 -5.13
N ARG A 76 -1.46 14.36 -5.15
CA ARG A 76 -1.23 13.43 -6.26
C ARG A 76 -2.57 12.88 -6.74
N ASN A 77 -2.91 13.13 -8.00
CA ASN A 77 -4.06 12.48 -8.62
C ASN A 77 -3.89 10.96 -8.65
N ARG A 78 -4.96 10.27 -8.32
CA ARG A 78 -5.06 8.80 -8.35
C ARG A 78 -6.29 8.42 -9.17
N ASN A 79 -6.25 7.20 -9.69
CA ASN A 79 -7.39 6.53 -10.32
C ASN A 79 -7.32 5.06 -9.90
N PHE A 80 -7.27 4.84 -8.58
CA PHE A 80 -7.09 3.53 -7.99
C PHE A 80 -8.29 3.12 -7.16
N LEU A 81 -8.45 1.82 -6.99
CA LEU A 81 -9.37 1.28 -6.00
C LEU A 81 -8.82 1.53 -4.60
N PRO A 82 -9.68 1.75 -3.59
CA PRO A 82 -9.29 1.78 -2.19
C PRO A 82 -8.38 0.61 -1.84
N SER A 83 -7.22 0.91 -1.27
CA SER A 83 -6.21 -0.11 -0.99
C SER A 83 -5.58 0.12 0.37
N GLU A 84 -5.34 -0.97 1.10
CA GLU A 84 -4.82 -0.91 2.45
C GLU A 84 -3.67 -1.88 2.66
N LYS A 85 -2.60 -1.39 3.29
CA LYS A 85 -1.45 -2.24 3.60
C LYS A 85 -1.82 -3.15 4.75
N MET A 86 -1.62 -4.45 4.58
CA MET A 86 -1.91 -5.43 5.62
C MET A 86 -0.87 -5.34 6.74
N LYS A 87 -1.32 -5.42 7.99
CA LYS A 87 -0.47 -5.57 9.16
C LYS A 87 0.03 -7.03 9.28
N PRO A 88 1.13 -7.29 10.02
CA PRO A 88 1.62 -8.65 10.24
C PRO A 88 0.53 -9.55 10.84
N GLY A 89 0.27 -10.69 10.20
CA GLY A 89 -0.74 -11.64 10.64
C GLY A 89 -2.20 -11.20 10.45
N GLU A 90 -2.45 -10.01 9.89
CA GLU A 90 -3.80 -9.51 9.63
C GLU A 90 -4.43 -10.30 8.46
N PRO A 91 -5.63 -10.89 8.64
CA PRO A 91 -6.33 -11.52 7.53
C PRO A 91 -6.82 -10.45 6.53
N PRO A 92 -6.87 -10.75 5.22
CA PRO A 92 -7.27 -9.76 4.20
C PRO A 92 -8.60 -9.06 4.47
N ALA A 93 -9.60 -9.79 5.00
CA ALA A 93 -10.90 -9.22 5.35
C ALA A 93 -10.82 -8.17 6.47
N ALA A 94 -9.95 -8.36 7.47
CA ALA A 94 -9.76 -7.37 8.53
C ALA A 94 -9.09 -6.11 7.99
N ALA A 95 -8.07 -6.26 7.13
CA ALA A 95 -7.43 -5.13 6.45
C ALA A 95 -8.44 -4.36 5.57
N ALA A 96 -9.35 -5.06 4.87
CA ALA A 96 -10.37 -4.43 4.04
C ALA A 96 -11.38 -3.65 4.89
N LEU A 97 -11.85 -4.21 6.01
CA LEU A 97 -12.75 -3.50 6.93
C LEU A 97 -12.07 -2.27 7.55
N ARG A 98 -10.78 -2.37 7.88
CA ARG A 98 -10.00 -1.24 8.36
C ARG A 98 -9.87 -0.14 7.30
N CYS A 99 -9.61 -0.49 6.05
CA CYS A 99 -9.62 0.45 4.91
C CYS A 99 -10.93 1.24 4.85
N LEU A 100 -12.08 0.53 4.90
CA LEU A 100 -13.40 1.15 4.84
C LEU A 100 -13.67 2.08 6.03
N TRP A 101 -13.18 1.72 7.20
CA TRP A 101 -13.32 2.54 8.39
C TRP A 101 -12.44 3.79 8.35
N GLU A 102 -11.15 3.64 8.07
CA GLU A 102 -10.15 4.72 8.11
C GLU A 102 -10.41 5.75 6.99
N GLU A 103 -10.78 5.31 5.79
CA GLU A 103 -10.94 6.19 4.63
C GLU A 103 -12.37 6.72 4.47
N LEU A 104 -13.38 5.93 4.82
CA LEU A 104 -14.79 6.25 4.52
C LEU A 104 -15.69 6.34 5.76
N GLY A 105 -15.18 6.00 6.95
CA GLY A 105 -15.99 5.96 8.18
C GLY A 105 -17.07 4.87 8.18
N ILE A 106 -16.96 3.87 7.30
CA ILE A 106 -17.96 2.80 7.17
C ILE A 106 -17.63 1.67 8.15
N ALA A 107 -18.53 1.44 9.11
CA ALA A 107 -18.34 0.39 10.10
C ALA A 107 -18.71 -1.01 9.56
N ALA A 108 -18.05 -2.05 10.07
CA ALA A 108 -18.21 -3.42 9.61
C ALA A 108 -19.67 -3.94 9.51
N PRO A 109 -20.61 -3.62 10.44
CA PRO A 109 -21.99 -4.08 10.32
C PRO A 109 -22.75 -3.55 9.09
N GLN A 110 -22.24 -2.50 8.44
CA GLN A 110 -22.84 -1.90 7.23
C GLN A 110 -22.32 -2.53 5.94
N VAL A 111 -21.44 -3.54 6.04
CA VAL A 111 -20.69 -4.09 4.90
C VAL A 111 -20.98 -5.59 4.78
N ILE A 112 -21.25 -6.02 3.55
CA ILE A 112 -21.29 -7.44 3.19
C ILE A 112 -20.03 -7.73 2.37
N ILE A 113 -19.10 -8.51 2.95
CA ILE A 113 -17.93 -9.00 2.21
C ILE A 113 -18.35 -10.22 1.41
N LEU A 114 -18.23 -10.13 0.09
CA LEU A 114 -18.50 -11.26 -0.79
C LEU A 114 -17.31 -12.23 -0.76
N SER A 115 -17.59 -13.54 -0.70
CA SER A 115 -16.57 -14.60 -0.73
C SER A 115 -15.92 -14.76 -2.10
N GLU A 116 -14.82 -15.52 -2.15
CA GLU A 116 -14.00 -15.74 -3.35
C GLU A 116 -14.83 -16.13 -4.59
N GLY A 117 -14.52 -15.50 -5.73
CA GLY A 117 -15.18 -15.74 -7.02
C GLY A 117 -16.33 -14.78 -7.36
N ALA A 118 -16.79 -13.96 -6.42
CA ALA A 118 -17.93 -13.05 -6.64
C ALA A 118 -17.64 -11.89 -7.60
N HIS A 119 -16.38 -11.52 -7.82
CA HIS A 119 -16.02 -10.39 -8.68
C HIS A 119 -14.85 -10.72 -9.62
N LYS A 120 -15.13 -10.62 -10.93
CA LYS A 120 -14.10 -10.51 -11.97
C LYS A 120 -14.08 -9.05 -12.42
N LEU A 121 -13.23 -8.21 -11.84
CA LEU A 121 -12.92 -6.94 -12.50
C LEU A 121 -12.15 -7.29 -13.78
N LYS A 122 -12.86 -7.29 -14.91
CA LYS A 122 -12.25 -7.60 -16.21
C LYS A 122 -11.25 -6.54 -16.68
N ASN A 123 -11.18 -5.39 -16.02
CA ASN A 123 -10.32 -4.27 -16.38
C ASN A 123 -9.81 -3.54 -15.12
N VAL A 124 -9.04 -4.21 -14.26
CA VAL A 124 -8.20 -3.44 -13.34
C VAL A 124 -7.18 -2.72 -14.22
N ILE A 125 -7.32 -1.40 -14.34
CA ILE A 125 -6.36 -0.56 -15.05
C ILE A 125 -4.97 -0.94 -14.51
N PRO A 126 -4.02 -1.38 -15.36
CA PRO A 126 -2.70 -1.74 -14.89
C PRO A 126 -2.13 -0.63 -14.02
N ARG A 127 -1.43 -0.97 -12.94
CA ARG A 127 -0.55 0.00 -12.27
C ARG A 127 0.43 0.49 -13.33
N HIS A 128 0.14 1.62 -13.95
CA HIS A 128 1.17 2.37 -14.64
C HIS A 128 2.15 2.78 -13.54
N THR A 129 3.32 2.14 -13.52
CA THR A 129 4.52 2.76 -13.01
C THR A 129 4.63 4.08 -13.77
N LEU A 130 4.28 5.17 -13.10
CA LEU A 130 4.76 6.47 -13.51
C LEU A 130 6.26 6.42 -13.21
N ASP A 131 7.03 6.29 -14.29
CA ASP A 131 8.47 6.53 -14.31
C ASP A 131 8.80 7.92 -13.71
#